data_AF-A0A836SL83-F1
#
_entry.id   AF-A0A836SL83-F1
#
_cell.length_a   1.000
_cell.length_b   1.000
_cell.length_c   1.000
_cell.angle_alpha   90.00
_cell.angle_beta   90.00
_cell.angle_gamma   90.00
#
_symmetry.space_group_name_H-M   'P 1'
#
loop_
_entity.id
_entity.type
_entity.pdbx_description
1 polymer ?
#
loop_
_entity_poly.entity_id
_entity_poly.type
_entity_poly.pdbx_seq_one_letter_code
_entity_poly.pdbx_strand_id
1 'polypeptide(L)'
;MINKFNLKMAIRAALLGGSVLLACTQTAFATDSPSSTCELDPNDPPYNFYFGDLHIHTVRSLDSYMYNNANTPEDAYRFAKGEKLPIGDSEVNVKITRPLDFAAVTDHAENMAEYHLCVENESSPVFDTKSCQRLRDRDMMLFAEMNSEMQEPDPKHNEEVCPVDEGGESEICRNASMTRWDEYKIVANAH
;
A
#
# COMPACT_ATOMS: atom_id res chain seq x y z
N MET A 1 -16.97 56.05 8.67
CA MET A 1 -18.14 55.22 8.31
C MET A 1 -17.59 53.88 7.83
N ILE A 2 -17.56 52.86 8.71
CA ILE A 2 -18.54 51.74 8.78
C ILE A 2 -18.42 50.86 7.52
N ASN A 3 -18.16 49.55 7.51
CA ASN A 3 -17.99 48.53 8.53
C ASN A 3 -17.37 47.29 7.85
N LYS A 4 -16.55 46.52 8.57
CA LYS A 4 -16.31 45.10 8.25
C LYS A 4 -17.63 44.35 8.44
N PHE A 5 -18.22 43.81 7.37
CA PHE A 5 -19.32 42.85 7.48
C PHE A 5 -19.20 41.72 6.45
N ASN A 6 -18.68 40.59 6.94
CA ASN A 6 -18.94 39.20 6.56
C ASN A 6 -19.75 38.94 5.27
N LEU A 7 -19.04 38.68 4.17
CA LEU A 7 -19.57 38.16 2.91
C LEU A 7 -19.67 36.62 2.88
N LYS A 8 -20.11 35.98 3.96
CA LYS A 8 -20.39 34.52 3.95
C LYS A 8 -21.68 34.11 4.65
N MET A 9 -22.58 35.08 4.94
CA MET A 9 -23.96 34.77 5.31
C MET A 9 -24.88 34.95 4.10
N ALA A 10 -24.75 34.05 3.13
CA ALA A 10 -25.71 33.89 2.05
C ALA A 10 -25.62 32.44 1.56
N ILE A 11 -26.45 31.57 2.12
CA ILE A 11 -27.18 30.49 1.42
C ILE A 11 -28.23 30.00 2.44
N ARG A 12 -29.44 30.56 2.33
CA ARG A 12 -30.68 29.99 2.88
C ARG A 12 -31.74 30.20 1.81
N ALA A 13 -31.99 29.17 1.00
CA ALA A 13 -33.29 28.86 0.40
C ALA A 13 -33.14 27.69 -0.57
N ALA A 14 -33.49 26.49 -0.11
CA ALA A 14 -34.35 25.54 -0.82
C ALA A 14 -34.37 24.21 -0.06
N LEU A 15 -35.53 23.89 0.53
CA LEU A 15 -36.21 22.59 0.46
C LEU A 15 -37.21 22.46 1.63
N LEU A 16 -38.42 22.93 1.37
CA LEU A 16 -39.64 22.42 1.98
C LEU A 16 -39.88 21.03 1.39
N GLY A 17 -39.72 19.99 2.20
CA GLY A 17 -39.95 18.60 1.80
C GLY A 17 -39.24 17.67 2.76
N GLY A 18 -39.98 17.01 3.63
CA GLY A 18 -39.44 16.29 4.78
C GLY A 18 -38.43 15.22 4.41
N SER A 19 -37.27 15.28 5.06
CA SER A 19 -36.50 14.16 5.60
C SER A 19 -35.35 14.76 6.40
N VAL A 20 -35.38 14.53 7.71
CA VAL A 20 -34.22 14.78 8.58
C VAL A 20 -33.17 13.75 8.19
N LEU A 21 -32.31 14.12 7.24
CA LEU A 21 -31.00 13.50 7.07
C LEU A 21 -30.03 14.40 7.81
N LEU A 22 -29.61 13.95 8.99
CA LEU A 22 -28.49 14.52 9.72
C LEU A 22 -27.33 14.68 8.74
N ALA A 23 -26.90 15.92 8.52
CA ALA A 23 -25.67 16.23 7.85
C ALA A 23 -24.53 15.55 8.60
N CYS A 24 -23.90 14.55 7.97
CA CYS A 24 -22.58 14.10 8.37
C CYS A 24 -21.64 15.27 8.03
N THR A 25 -21.43 16.16 8.99
CA THR A 25 -20.36 17.16 8.90
C THR A 25 -19.04 16.40 8.88
N GLN A 26 -18.45 16.26 7.70
CA GLN A 26 -17.02 15.99 7.55
C GLN A 26 -16.26 17.23 8.05
N THR A 27 -16.13 17.34 9.36
CA THR A 27 -15.07 18.11 10.00
C THR A 27 -14.09 17.11 10.59
N ALA A 28 -13.47 16.31 9.73
CA ALA A 28 -12.28 15.52 10.04
C ALA A 28 -11.00 16.25 9.62
N PHE A 29 -11.03 17.59 9.60
CA PHE A 29 -9.81 18.38 9.63
C PHE A 29 -9.55 18.73 11.09
N ALA A 30 -8.52 18.10 11.66
CA ALA A 30 -7.99 18.44 12.96
C ALA A 30 -7.78 19.96 13.01
N THR A 31 -8.56 20.65 13.84
CA THR A 31 -8.21 22.01 14.22
C THR A 31 -6.93 21.93 15.04
N ASP A 32 -5.96 22.80 14.76
CA ASP A 32 -4.78 23.06 15.60
C ASP A 32 -5.21 23.57 16.98
N SER A 33 -5.90 22.73 17.75
CA SER A 33 -6.02 22.91 19.18
C SER A 33 -4.66 22.57 19.76
N PRO A 34 -4.08 23.41 20.62
CA PRO A 34 -2.88 23.04 21.34
C PRO A 34 -3.19 21.73 22.04
N SER A 35 -2.41 20.70 21.67
CA SER A 35 -2.45 19.36 22.27
C SER A 35 -2.76 19.53 23.75
N SER A 36 -3.99 19.19 24.17
CA SER A 36 -4.25 18.98 25.57
C SER A 36 -3.25 17.91 25.97
N THR A 37 -2.25 18.28 26.77
CA THR A 37 -1.35 17.31 27.36
C THR A 37 -2.24 16.29 28.05
N CYS A 38 -2.29 15.07 27.52
CA CYS A 38 -2.84 13.94 28.26
C CYS A 38 -1.92 13.78 29.48
N GLU A 39 -2.23 14.44 30.58
CA GLU A 39 -1.60 14.17 31.86
C GLU A 39 -2.01 12.75 32.24
N LEU A 40 -1.04 11.84 32.18
CA LEU A 40 -1.20 10.47 32.66
C LEU A 40 -1.33 10.52 34.19
N ASP A 41 -2.27 9.76 34.76
CA ASP A 41 -2.37 9.63 36.22
C ASP A 41 -1.08 8.96 36.73
N PRO A 42 -0.32 9.58 37.65
CA PRO A 42 0.90 8.98 38.19
C PRO A 42 0.66 7.65 38.94
N ASN A 43 -0.59 7.31 39.25
CA ASN A 43 -0.98 6.03 39.85
C ASN A 43 -1.37 4.97 38.82
N ASP A 44 -1.53 5.33 37.53
CA ASP A 44 -1.74 4.34 36.49
C ASP A 44 -0.47 3.49 36.35
N PRO A 45 -0.58 2.15 36.24
CA PRO A 45 0.56 1.34 35.83
C PRO A 45 1.06 1.85 34.47
N PRO A 46 2.38 1.83 34.21
CA PRO A 46 2.92 2.35 32.95
C PRO A 46 2.34 1.55 31.78
N TYR A 47 1.35 2.13 31.11
CA TYR A 47 0.83 1.60 29.86
C TYR A 47 1.75 2.04 28.73
N ASN A 48 2.45 1.07 28.14
CA ASN A 48 3.18 1.30 26.91
C ASN A 48 2.21 1.16 25.73
N PHE A 49 1.63 2.27 25.31
CA PHE A 49 0.85 2.32 24.07
C PHE A 49 1.79 2.43 22.88
N TYR A 50 1.65 1.51 21.93
CA TYR A 50 2.39 1.51 20.68
C TYR A 50 1.44 1.81 19.53
N PHE A 51 1.87 2.66 18.61
CA PHE A 51 1.14 3.08 17.42
C PHE A 51 1.93 2.70 16.19
N GLY A 52 1.30 1.96 15.29
CA GLY A 52 1.95 1.45 14.11
C GLY A 52 0.96 1.07 13.03
N ASP A 53 1.52 0.67 11.89
CA ASP A 53 0.77 0.19 10.73
C ASP A 53 0.96 -1.31 10.59
N LEU A 54 -0.13 -2.03 10.31
CA LEU A 54 -0.14 -3.48 10.18
C LEU A 54 -0.32 -3.94 8.74
N HIS A 55 -0.44 -3.01 7.77
CA HIS A 55 -0.80 -3.35 6.40
C HIS A 55 -0.15 -2.41 5.39
N ILE A 56 1.15 -2.59 5.13
CA ILE A 56 1.90 -1.77 4.17
C ILE A 56 2.24 -2.59 2.93
N HIS A 57 1.96 -2.03 1.76
CA HIS A 57 2.39 -2.56 0.46
C HIS A 57 3.58 -1.76 -0.07
N THR A 58 4.46 -2.45 -0.79
CA THR A 58 5.70 -1.96 -1.38
C THR A 58 5.70 -2.27 -2.88
N VAL A 59 6.70 -1.78 -3.60
CA VAL A 59 6.91 -2.10 -5.03
C VAL A 59 6.95 -3.61 -5.30
N ARG A 60 7.25 -4.44 -4.28
CA ARG A 60 7.30 -5.89 -4.39
C ARG A 60 5.94 -6.58 -4.33
N SER A 61 4.86 -5.85 -4.04
CA SER A 61 3.49 -6.30 -4.24
C SER A 61 2.96 -5.85 -5.58
N LEU A 62 2.25 -6.75 -6.27
CA LEU A 62 1.80 -6.50 -7.63
C LEU A 62 0.82 -5.32 -7.71
N ASP A 63 -0.13 -5.23 -6.79
CA ASP A 63 -1.08 -4.11 -6.73
C ASP A 63 -0.36 -2.76 -6.63
N SER A 64 0.60 -2.64 -5.71
CA SER A 64 1.38 -1.43 -5.51
C SER A 64 2.20 -1.05 -6.74
N TYR A 65 2.86 -2.04 -7.35
CA TYR A 65 3.63 -1.85 -8.57
C TYR A 65 2.77 -1.35 -9.73
N MET A 66 1.58 -1.94 -9.92
CA MET A 66 0.64 -1.55 -10.97
C MET A 66 0.15 -0.10 -10.79
N TYR A 67 0.09 0.38 -9.54
CA TYR A 67 -0.23 1.78 -9.20
C TYR A 67 0.98 2.70 -9.09
N ASN A 68 2.12 2.35 -9.70
CA ASN A 68 3.32 3.19 -9.78
C ASN A 68 3.96 3.52 -8.42
N ASN A 69 3.79 2.65 -7.42
CA ASN A 69 4.64 2.70 -6.24
C ASN A 69 6.01 2.10 -6.58
N ALA A 70 7.09 2.83 -6.28
CA ALA A 70 8.46 2.39 -6.48
C ALA A 70 9.24 2.19 -5.16
N ASN A 71 8.58 2.39 -4.02
CA ASN A 71 9.23 2.29 -2.71
C ASN A 71 9.42 0.83 -2.30
N THR A 72 10.65 0.50 -1.88
CA THR A 72 11.05 -0.83 -1.41
C THR A 72 10.53 -1.13 0.00
N PRO A 73 10.59 -2.40 0.47
CA PRO A 73 10.36 -2.72 1.88
C PRO A 73 11.24 -1.92 2.85
N GLU A 74 12.51 -1.71 2.52
CA GLU A 74 13.44 -0.89 3.30
C GLU A 74 12.96 0.56 3.36
N ASP A 75 12.47 1.10 2.24
CA ASP A 75 11.87 2.44 2.18
C ASP A 75 10.63 2.53 3.08
N ALA A 76 9.75 1.52 3.09
CA ALA A 76 8.59 1.50 3.97
C ALA A 76 8.99 1.66 5.45
N TYR A 77 10.03 0.95 5.90
CA TYR A 77 10.53 1.10 7.27
C TYR A 77 11.24 2.42 7.51
N ARG A 78 11.99 2.97 6.53
CA ARG A 78 12.58 4.31 6.62
C ARG A 78 11.49 5.39 6.76
N PHE A 79 10.41 5.26 6.00
CA PHE A 79 9.24 6.13 6.11
C PHE A 79 8.63 6.07 7.51
N ALA A 80 8.40 4.85 8.03
CA ALA A 80 7.87 4.62 9.37
C ALA A 80 8.77 5.21 10.48
N LYS A 81 10.09 5.28 10.27
CA LYS A 81 11.06 5.94 11.16
C LYS A 81 11.10 7.48 11.00
N GLY A 82 10.29 8.03 10.08
CA GLY A 82 10.14 9.48 9.87
C GLY A 82 11.08 10.08 8.83
N GLU A 83 11.69 9.27 7.96
CA GLU A 83 12.44 9.77 6.82
C GLU A 83 11.51 10.36 5.74
N LYS A 84 12.06 11.27 4.92
CA LYS A 84 11.36 11.82 3.75
C LYS A 84 11.56 10.87 2.58
N LEU A 85 10.47 10.53 1.88
CA LEU A 85 10.51 9.68 0.69
C LEU A 85 9.63 10.24 -0.44
N PRO A 86 9.97 9.97 -1.71
CA PRO A 86 9.14 10.33 -2.84
C PRO A 86 7.82 9.54 -2.84
N ILE A 87 6.75 10.14 -3.39
CA ILE A 87 5.53 9.40 -3.73
C ILE A 87 5.72 8.74 -5.10
N GLY A 88 5.83 7.42 -5.13
CA GLY A 88 6.12 6.69 -6.37
C GLY A 88 7.36 7.24 -7.07
N ASP A 89 7.28 7.43 -8.39
CA ASP A 89 8.35 8.02 -9.21
C ASP A 89 8.33 9.56 -9.26
N SER A 90 7.61 10.24 -8.37
CA SER A 90 7.51 11.71 -8.38
C SER A 90 8.66 12.39 -7.62
N GLU A 91 8.94 13.66 -7.97
CA GLU A 91 9.87 14.51 -7.21
C GLU A 91 9.28 14.97 -5.86
N VAL A 92 7.99 14.73 -5.62
CA VAL A 92 7.28 15.18 -4.42
C VAL A 92 7.61 14.22 -3.27
N ASN A 93 8.29 14.76 -2.26
CA ASN A 93 8.64 14.00 -1.07
C ASN A 93 7.64 14.24 0.06
N VAL A 94 7.22 13.16 0.70
CA VAL A 94 6.33 13.13 1.87
C VAL A 94 7.05 12.65 3.11
N LYS A 95 6.52 12.99 4.28
CA LYS A 95 7.01 12.56 5.59
C LYS A 95 5.83 12.40 6.53
N ILE A 96 5.81 11.33 7.31
CA ILE A 96 4.84 11.17 8.41
C ILE A 96 5.08 12.22 9.49
N THR A 97 3.99 12.72 10.09
CA THR A 97 4.05 13.77 11.11
C THR A 97 4.74 13.31 12.40
N ARG A 98 4.65 12.01 12.71
CA ARG A 98 5.29 11.36 13.86
C ARG A 98 5.77 9.96 13.44
N PRO A 99 7.01 9.54 13.81
CA PRO A 99 7.46 8.17 13.62
C PRO A 99 6.53 7.13 14.28
N LEU A 100 6.40 5.97 13.64
CA LEU A 100 5.65 4.83 14.16
C LEU A 100 6.51 4.01 15.12
N ASP A 101 5.86 3.36 16.08
CA ASP A 101 6.50 2.43 17.01
C ASP A 101 6.75 1.05 16.36
N PHE A 102 5.91 0.68 15.39
CA PHE A 102 6.07 -0.52 14.57
C PHE A 102 5.45 -0.32 13.18
N ALA A 103 5.88 -1.14 12.23
CA ALA A 103 5.34 -1.18 10.87
C ALA A 103 5.41 -2.63 10.37
N ALA A 104 4.40 -3.09 9.64
CA ALA A 104 4.40 -4.40 9.00
C ALA A 104 4.24 -4.25 7.48
N VAL A 105 5.25 -4.73 6.75
CA VAL A 105 5.16 -4.94 5.29
C VAL A 105 4.40 -6.24 5.04
N THR A 106 3.30 -6.15 4.29
CA THR A 106 2.34 -7.24 4.06
C THR A 106 1.99 -7.33 2.58
N ASP A 107 3.02 -7.40 1.74
CA ASP A 107 2.86 -7.56 0.30
C ASP A 107 2.14 -8.86 -0.08
N HIS A 108 1.42 -8.84 -1.20
CA HIS A 108 0.72 -10.01 -1.73
C HIS A 108 1.67 -11.17 -2.02
N ALA A 109 1.27 -12.37 -1.63
CA ALA A 109 2.05 -13.59 -1.85
C ALA A 109 1.74 -14.24 -3.20
N GLU A 110 0.54 -14.00 -3.70
CA GLU A 110 -0.08 -14.69 -4.82
C GLU A 110 0.65 -14.44 -6.14
N ASN A 111 1.33 -13.30 -6.28
CA ASN A 111 2.06 -12.93 -7.50
C ASN A 111 3.53 -12.55 -7.25
N MET A 112 4.09 -12.97 -6.11
CA MET A 112 5.46 -12.60 -5.75
C MET A 112 6.49 -13.21 -6.73
N ALA A 113 6.20 -14.39 -7.27
CA ALA A 113 7.05 -15.06 -8.26
C ALA A 113 7.04 -14.31 -9.59
N GLU A 114 5.86 -13.96 -10.10
CA GLU A 114 5.68 -13.26 -11.37
C GLU A 114 6.35 -11.89 -11.32
N TYR A 115 6.19 -11.16 -10.23
CA TYR A 115 6.90 -9.89 -10.07
C TYR A 115 8.42 -10.09 -10.07
N HIS A 116 8.96 -11.07 -9.33
CA HIS A 116 10.40 -11.35 -9.33
C HIS A 116 10.91 -11.75 -10.72
N LEU A 117 10.22 -12.66 -11.40
CA LEU A 117 10.62 -13.23 -12.69
C LEU A 117 10.45 -12.24 -13.86
N CYS A 118 9.42 -11.41 -13.83
CA CYS A 118 9.08 -10.52 -14.94
C CYS A 118 9.64 -9.11 -14.77
N VAL A 119 9.87 -8.63 -13.54
CA VAL A 119 10.26 -7.24 -13.27
C VAL A 119 11.69 -7.13 -12.76
N GLU A 120 12.07 -7.89 -11.74
CA GLU A 120 13.39 -7.74 -11.10
C GLU A 120 14.50 -8.60 -11.72
N ASN A 121 14.15 -9.74 -12.30
CA ASN A 121 15.13 -10.69 -12.84
C ASN A 121 15.15 -10.65 -14.38
N GLU A 122 15.93 -9.72 -14.95
CA GLU A 122 16.13 -9.61 -16.41
C GLU A 122 16.75 -10.87 -17.05
N SER A 123 17.41 -11.72 -16.26
CA SER A 123 17.99 -12.99 -16.72
C SER A 123 17.00 -14.16 -16.64
N SER A 124 15.77 -13.92 -16.18
CA SER A 124 14.73 -14.95 -16.10
C SER A 124 14.42 -15.51 -17.48
N PRO A 125 14.28 -16.85 -17.65
CA PRO A 125 13.97 -17.45 -18.94
C PRO A 125 12.57 -17.07 -19.45
N VAL A 126 11.68 -16.61 -18.57
CA VAL A 126 10.33 -16.14 -18.94
C VAL A 126 10.25 -14.62 -19.11
N PHE A 127 11.36 -13.89 -18.93
CA PHE A 127 11.38 -12.42 -18.94
C PHE A 127 10.80 -11.83 -20.23
N ASP A 128 11.07 -12.47 -21.38
CA ASP A 128 10.64 -12.00 -22.70
C ASP A 128 9.26 -12.51 -23.14
N THR A 129 8.54 -13.23 -22.28
CA THR A 129 7.17 -13.68 -22.58
C THR A 129 6.21 -12.50 -22.70
N LYS A 130 5.12 -12.70 -23.43
CA LYS A 130 4.12 -11.64 -23.63
C LYS A 130 3.47 -11.27 -22.30
N SER A 131 3.21 -12.23 -21.42
CA SER A 131 2.71 -11.98 -20.07
C SER A 131 3.67 -11.09 -19.26
N CYS A 132 4.97 -11.38 -19.25
CA CYS A 132 5.94 -10.55 -18.54
C CYS A 132 6.08 -9.14 -19.16
N GLN A 133 6.02 -9.02 -20.49
CA GLN A 133 6.01 -7.71 -21.16
C GLN A 133 4.78 -6.89 -20.75
N ARG A 134 3.57 -7.48 -20.78
CA ARG A 134 2.34 -6.83 -20.32
C ARG A 134 2.42 -6.41 -18.85
N LEU A 135 3.06 -7.23 -18.00
CA LEU A 135 3.27 -6.88 -16.59
C LEU A 135 4.16 -5.65 -16.46
N ARG A 136 5.30 -5.62 -17.16
CA ARG A 136 6.24 -4.47 -17.15
C ARG A 136 5.65 -3.21 -17.77
N ASP A 137 4.78 -3.36 -18.77
CA ASP A 137 4.01 -2.28 -19.37
C ASP A 137 2.88 -1.78 -18.45
N ARG A 138 2.68 -2.43 -17.29
CA ARG A 138 1.61 -2.19 -16.33
C ARG A 138 0.23 -2.21 -17.00
N ASP A 139 0.01 -3.23 -17.84
CA ASP A 139 -1.27 -3.48 -18.47
C ASP A 139 -2.35 -3.80 -17.41
N MET A 140 -3.23 -2.82 -17.16
CA MET A 140 -4.33 -2.96 -16.20
C MET A 140 -5.34 -4.05 -16.60
N MET A 141 -5.43 -4.42 -17.88
CA MET A 141 -6.24 -5.57 -18.30
C MET A 141 -5.62 -6.88 -17.82
N LEU A 142 -4.29 -7.01 -17.90
CA LEU A 142 -3.60 -8.17 -17.33
C LEU A 142 -3.82 -8.23 -15.81
N PHE A 143 -3.72 -7.09 -15.11
CA PHE A 143 -4.00 -7.04 -13.67
C PHE A 143 -5.43 -7.48 -13.33
N ALA A 144 -6.42 -7.05 -14.13
CA ALA A 144 -7.80 -7.46 -13.95
C ALA A 144 -8.00 -8.97 -14.24
N GLU A 145 -7.35 -9.50 -15.28
CA GLU A 145 -7.33 -10.93 -15.60
C GLU A 145 -6.75 -11.74 -14.43
N MET A 146 -5.59 -11.35 -13.90
CA MET A 146 -4.94 -12.00 -12.76
C MET A 146 -5.81 -11.97 -11.50
N ASN A 147 -6.42 -10.82 -11.18
CA ASN A 147 -7.34 -10.72 -10.04
C ASN A 147 -8.64 -11.50 -10.22
N SER A 148 -9.11 -11.65 -11.46
CA SER A 148 -10.28 -12.47 -11.78
C SER A 148 -9.96 -13.95 -11.59
N GLU A 149 -8.83 -14.41 -12.10
CA GLU A 149 -8.35 -15.79 -11.96
C GLU A 149 -8.19 -16.16 -10.47
N MET A 150 -7.69 -15.24 -9.66
CA MET A 150 -7.52 -15.44 -8.21
C MET A 150 -8.84 -15.66 -7.44
N GLN A 151 -9.98 -15.34 -8.05
CA GLN A 151 -11.31 -15.56 -7.47
C GLN A 151 -11.94 -16.90 -7.89
N GLU A 152 -11.32 -17.63 -8.82
CA GLU A 152 -11.78 -18.95 -9.22
C GLU A 152 -11.59 -19.97 -8.09
N PRO A 153 -12.39 -21.05 -8.04
CA PRO A 153 -12.27 -22.08 -7.00
C PRO A 153 -10.91 -22.78 -6.96
N ASP A 154 -10.23 -22.85 -8.11
CA ASP A 154 -8.90 -23.45 -8.27
C ASP A 154 -8.03 -22.50 -9.11
N PRO A 155 -7.55 -21.39 -8.52
CA PRO A 155 -6.87 -20.33 -9.23
C PRO A 155 -5.53 -20.85 -9.79
N LYS A 156 -5.24 -20.51 -11.05
CA LYS A 156 -4.00 -20.89 -11.73
C LYS A 156 -3.11 -19.70 -11.99
N HIS A 157 -1.79 -19.94 -11.94
CA HIS A 157 -0.83 -18.99 -12.46
C HIS A 157 -0.85 -19.00 -14.00
N ASN A 158 -0.41 -17.90 -14.60
CA ASN A 158 -0.26 -17.81 -16.05
C ASN A 158 0.80 -18.81 -16.55
N GLU A 159 0.43 -19.72 -17.46
CA GLU A 159 1.32 -20.79 -17.94
C GLU A 159 2.56 -20.27 -18.71
N GLU A 160 2.53 -19.06 -19.28
CA GLU A 160 3.73 -18.48 -19.90
C GLU A 160 4.79 -18.10 -18.86
N VAL A 161 4.37 -17.73 -17.65
CA VAL A 161 5.26 -17.25 -16.57
C VAL A 161 5.58 -18.36 -15.57
N CYS A 162 4.57 -19.14 -15.19
CA CYS A 162 4.65 -20.27 -14.27
C CYS A 162 4.21 -21.56 -14.97
N PRO A 163 4.98 -22.08 -15.93
CA PRO A 163 4.68 -23.34 -16.57
C PRO A 163 4.66 -24.47 -15.54
N VAL A 164 3.70 -25.39 -15.67
CA VAL A 164 3.59 -26.58 -14.80
C VAL A 164 4.53 -27.66 -15.32
N ASP A 165 5.43 -28.13 -14.46
CA ASP A 165 6.39 -29.18 -14.77
C ASP A 165 5.74 -30.58 -14.70
N GLU A 166 6.47 -31.63 -15.10
CA GLU A 166 5.99 -33.03 -15.04
C GLU A 166 5.52 -33.46 -13.63
N GLY A 167 6.00 -32.77 -12.58
CA GLY A 167 5.60 -32.97 -11.19
C GLY A 167 4.29 -32.32 -10.77
N GLY A 168 3.63 -31.55 -11.65
CA GLY A 168 2.36 -30.88 -11.37
C GLY A 168 2.47 -29.52 -10.64
N GLU A 169 3.69 -29.03 -10.44
CA GLU A 169 3.98 -27.70 -9.87
C GLU A 169 4.89 -26.91 -10.82
N SER A 170 4.95 -25.59 -10.65
CA SER A 170 5.90 -24.74 -11.37
C SER A 170 7.17 -24.52 -10.56
N GLU A 171 8.25 -25.24 -10.87
CA GLU A 171 9.52 -25.14 -10.13
C GLU A 171 10.15 -23.75 -10.24
N ILE A 172 10.04 -23.11 -11.41
CA ILE A 172 10.54 -21.75 -11.62
C ILE A 172 9.84 -20.75 -10.68
N CYS A 173 8.51 -20.80 -10.57
CA CYS A 173 7.77 -19.91 -9.70
C CYS A 173 7.91 -20.29 -8.23
N ARG A 174 7.99 -21.58 -7.89
CA ARG A 174 8.31 -22.04 -6.53
C ARG A 174 9.66 -21.49 -6.06
N ASN A 175 10.69 -21.60 -6.89
CA ASN A 175 12.03 -21.10 -6.56
C ASN A 175 12.06 -19.57 -6.48
N ALA A 176 11.38 -18.86 -7.39
CA ALA A 176 11.25 -17.41 -7.34
C ALA A 176 10.56 -16.92 -6.05
N SER A 177 9.45 -17.56 -5.66
CA SER A 177 8.76 -17.25 -4.40
C SER A 177 9.65 -17.49 -3.18
N MET A 178 10.44 -18.57 -3.17
CA MET A 178 11.36 -18.84 -2.06
C MET A 178 12.47 -17.79 -1.97
N THR A 179 13.06 -17.39 -3.09
CA THR A 179 14.03 -16.28 -3.14
C THR A 179 13.41 -15.02 -2.55
N ARG A 180 12.21 -14.66 -2.99
CA ARG A 180 11.53 -13.46 -2.49
C ARG A 180 11.17 -13.55 -1.01
N TRP A 181 10.77 -14.72 -0.53
CA TRP A 181 10.51 -14.95 0.89
C TRP A 181 11.78 -14.78 1.75
N ASP A 182 12.92 -15.27 1.26
CA ASP A 182 14.21 -15.07 1.93
C ASP A 182 14.59 -13.59 2.00
N GLU A 183 14.36 -12.82 0.93
CA GLU A 183 14.55 -11.37 0.93
C GLU A 183 13.66 -10.66 1.97
N TYR A 184 12.37 -10.98 2.05
CA TYR A 184 11.49 -10.40 3.07
C TYR A 184 11.98 -10.67 4.49
N LYS A 185 12.46 -11.89 4.78
CA LYS A 185 13.05 -12.21 6.08
C LYS A 185 14.31 -11.39 6.36
N ILE A 186 15.16 -11.17 5.36
CA ILE A 186 16.36 -10.34 5.52
C ILE A 186 15.96 -8.92 5.91
N VAL A 187 15.02 -8.31 5.19
CA VAL A 187 14.55 -6.95 5.50
C VAL A 187 13.89 -6.90 6.88
N ALA A 188 12.96 -7.81 7.17
CA ALA A 188 12.24 -7.83 8.43
C ALA A 188 13.19 -8.00 9.64
N ASN A 189 14.25 -8.79 9.52
CA ASN A 189 15.23 -8.98 10.60
C ASN A 189 16.20 -7.80 10.76
N ALA A 190 16.31 -6.91 9.76
CA ALA A 190 17.19 -5.75 9.80
C ALA A 190 16.55 -4.51 10.45
N HIS A 191 15.24 -4.55 10.70
CA HIS A 191 14.45 -3.40 11.16
C HIS A 191 13.81 -3.63 12.52
#